data_AF-A0A1C2HKD3-F1
#
_entry.id   AF-A0A1C2HKD3-F1
#
_cell.length_a   1.000
_cell.length_b   1.000
_cell.length_c   1.000
_cell.angle_alpha   90.00
_cell.angle_beta   90.00
_cell.angle_gamma   90.00
#
_symmetry.space_group_name_H-M   'P 1'
#
loop_
_entity.id
_entity.type
_entity.pdbx_description
1 polymer ?
#
loop_
_entity_poly.entity_id
_entity_poly.type
_entity_poly.pdbx_seq_one_letter_code
_entity_poly.pdbx_strand_id
1 'polypeptide(L)'
;MTAQTLNRFEWLKAVNRADLLPRCTKVAAALAVEFYNDKTGRLDPGVNTLADATGQTVDTVKRAIRDLTEGGWLARTEGRGRGNKTEYTLLSPGKVIAISSTRKGAPVHQTKGGRDAPLTKEKGAPVRGKGGTGALSYNDAKQTLNKGGANPDRFRHHQFTGNAWTGPAVVPATEHAALAEWGRWLKAEGFPALSEFPIKGQGSKKGGEFFAFPWKRPPTDMERADEARAYFSAMIEPEGLRYAAQ
;
A
#
# COMPACT_ATOMS: atom_id res chain seq x y z
N MET A 1 -3.53 17.20 2.10
CA MET A 1 -3.04 16.36 3.21
C MET A 1 -1.56 16.62 3.38
N THR A 2 -1.18 17.45 4.34
CA THR A 2 0.21 17.57 4.76
C THR A 2 0.57 16.24 5.40
N ALA A 3 1.35 15.41 4.69
CA ALA A 3 1.97 14.25 5.30
C ALA A 3 2.65 14.74 6.59
N GLN A 4 2.35 14.12 7.74
CA GLN A 4 3.11 14.41 8.96
C GLN A 4 4.58 14.11 8.65
N THR A 5 5.33 15.17 8.33
CA THR A 5 6.74 15.06 8.02
C THR A 5 7.41 14.64 9.30
N LEU A 6 7.90 13.41 9.34
CA LEU A 6 8.59 12.85 10.49
C LEU A 6 9.73 13.82 10.88
N ASN A 7 9.65 14.40 12.09
CA ASN A 7 10.65 15.38 12.52
C ASN A 7 12.01 14.69 12.63
N ARG A 8 12.96 15.09 11.79
CA ARG A 8 14.29 14.46 11.67
C ARG A 8 15.07 14.41 12.98
N PHE A 9 14.88 15.40 13.87
CA PHE A 9 15.53 15.43 15.17
C PHE A 9 14.88 14.47 16.16
N GLU A 10 13.56 14.33 16.14
CA GLU A 10 12.87 13.30 16.93
C GLU A 10 13.21 11.89 16.44
N TRP A 11 13.35 11.72 15.12
CA TRP A 11 13.86 10.48 14.53
C TRP A 11 15.28 10.18 14.99
N LEU A 12 16.19 11.16 14.93
CA LEU A 12 17.57 10.98 15.38
C LEU A 12 17.65 10.67 16.88
N LYS A 13 16.80 11.29 17.72
CA LYS A 13 16.67 10.94 19.14
C LYS A 13 16.23 9.49 19.32
N ALA A 14 15.30 8.99 18.50
CA ALA A 14 14.86 7.60 18.53
C ALA A 14 15.98 6.64 18.11
N VAL A 15 16.70 6.94 17.02
CA VAL A 15 17.88 6.17 16.57
C VAL A 15 18.95 6.11 17.65
N ASN A 16 19.25 7.23 18.32
CA ASN A 16 20.26 7.28 19.38
C ASN A 16 19.87 6.50 20.63
N ARG A 17 18.58 6.26 20.86
CA ARG A 17 18.07 5.41 21.95
C ARG A 17 17.97 3.94 21.56
N ALA A 18 18.05 3.62 20.28
CA ALA A 18 18.00 2.27 19.78
C ALA A 18 19.36 1.58 19.93
N ASP A 19 19.34 0.27 20.18
CA ASP A 19 20.54 -0.55 20.25
C ASP A 19 21.04 -0.88 18.83
N LEU A 20 21.55 0.14 18.15
CA LEU A 20 22.10 0.06 16.80
C LEU A 20 23.63 0.08 16.84
N LEU A 21 24.24 -0.56 15.84
CA LEU A 21 25.69 -0.58 15.70
C LEU A 21 26.22 0.86 15.48
N PRO A 22 27.40 1.21 16.02
CA PRO A 22 27.92 2.59 15.92
C PRO A 22 28.03 3.12 14.48
N ARG A 23 28.28 2.23 13.51
CA ARG A 23 28.29 2.60 12.09
C ARG A 23 26.92 3.08 11.59
N CYS A 24 25.83 2.50 12.08
CA CYS A 24 24.47 2.82 11.72
C CYS A 24 24.08 4.17 12.30
N THR A 25 24.41 4.40 13.58
CA THR A 25 24.15 5.68 14.26
C THR A 25 24.87 6.84 13.57
N LYS A 26 26.13 6.64 13.14
CA LYS A 26 26.89 7.67 12.42
C LYS A 26 26.27 8.02 11.06
N VAL A 27 25.89 7.00 10.27
CA VAL A 27 25.21 7.21 8.99
C VAL A 27 23.85 7.88 9.19
N ALA A 28 23.08 7.44 10.18
CA ALA A 28 21.79 8.05 10.52
C ALA A 28 21.92 9.52 10.93
N ALA A 29 22.94 9.86 11.73
CA ALA A 29 23.24 11.24 12.11
C ALA A 29 23.54 12.10 10.87
N ALA A 30 24.41 11.63 9.98
CA ALA A 30 24.72 12.33 8.73
C ALA A 30 23.46 12.55 7.87
N LEU A 31 22.61 11.53 7.72
CA LEU A 31 21.36 11.63 6.97
C LEU A 31 20.40 12.68 7.57
N ALA A 32 20.21 12.69 8.89
CA ALA A 32 19.28 13.60 9.55
C ALA A 32 19.79 15.05 9.64
N VAL A 33 21.10 15.25 9.79
CA VAL A 33 21.69 16.58 10.03
C VAL A 33 22.14 17.24 8.74
N GLU A 34 22.80 16.52 7.84
CA GLU A 34 23.50 17.11 6.69
C GLU A 34 22.69 17.01 5.39
N PHE A 35 21.99 15.89 5.17
CA PHE A 35 21.37 15.59 3.88
C PHE A 35 19.84 15.75 3.84
N TYR A 36 19.19 15.90 5.00
CA TYR A 36 17.75 16.05 5.05
C TYR A 36 17.33 17.44 4.55
N ASN A 37 16.54 17.48 3.49
CA ASN A 37 16.03 18.74 2.94
C ASN A 37 14.75 19.18 3.65
N ASP A 38 14.82 20.27 4.42
CA ASP A 38 13.68 20.79 5.18
C ASP A 38 12.51 21.31 4.35
N LYS A 39 12.78 21.74 3.11
CA LYS A 39 11.75 22.31 2.23
C LYS A 39 11.01 21.24 1.43
N THR A 40 11.69 20.14 1.09
CA THR A 40 11.13 19.11 0.20
C THR A 40 10.96 17.74 0.88
N GLY A 41 11.55 17.54 2.06
CA GLY A 41 11.60 16.24 2.75
C GLY A 41 12.44 15.18 2.03
N ARG A 42 13.10 15.53 0.92
CA ARG A 42 13.88 14.60 0.11
C ARG A 42 15.23 14.31 0.74
N LEU A 43 15.68 13.07 0.57
CA LEU A 43 16.94 12.56 1.05
C LEU A 43 17.55 11.64 -0.01
N ASP A 44 18.37 12.22 -0.90
CA ASP A 44 18.97 11.55 -2.06
C ASP A 44 20.53 11.55 -2.09
N PRO A 45 21.26 11.38 -0.96
CA PRO A 45 22.71 11.35 -0.99
C PRO A 45 23.26 10.08 -1.65
N GLY A 46 24.31 10.24 -2.45
CA GLY A 46 25.05 9.10 -2.99
C GLY A 46 25.80 8.33 -1.90
N VAL A 47 26.04 7.04 -2.10
CA VAL A 47 26.79 6.21 -1.13
C VAL A 47 28.21 6.75 -0.92
N ASN A 48 28.85 7.26 -1.97
CA ASN A 48 30.17 7.89 -1.86
C ASN A 48 30.11 9.19 -1.04
N THR A 49 29.07 10.01 -1.27
CA THR A 49 28.85 11.24 -0.50
C THR A 49 28.66 10.94 1.00
N LEU A 50 27.93 9.85 1.32
CA LEU A 50 27.79 9.40 2.69
C LEU A 50 29.10 8.86 3.29
N ALA A 51 29.93 8.18 2.49
CA ALA A 51 31.24 7.72 2.90
C ALA A 51 32.15 8.90 3.26
N ASP A 52 32.18 9.92 2.41
CA ASP A 52 32.96 11.14 2.64
C ASP A 52 32.48 11.90 3.89
N ALA A 53 31.16 12.10 4.03
CA ALA A 53 30.58 12.80 5.19
C ALA A 53 30.81 12.05 6.51
N THR A 54 30.70 10.72 6.49
CA THR A 54 30.85 9.91 7.71
C THR A 54 32.30 9.52 8.00
N GLY A 55 33.24 9.77 7.07
CA GLY A 55 34.62 9.28 7.14
C GLY A 55 34.72 7.76 7.19
N GLN A 56 33.74 7.05 6.63
CA GLN A 56 33.68 5.59 6.59
C GLN A 56 33.98 5.08 5.19
N THR A 57 34.42 3.83 5.06
CA THR A 57 34.57 3.21 3.74
C THR A 57 33.21 3.00 3.09
N VAL A 58 33.16 3.05 1.76
CA VAL A 58 31.94 2.80 0.96
C VAL A 58 31.25 1.49 1.35
N ASP A 59 32.03 0.43 1.60
CA ASP A 59 31.47 -0.87 2.01
C ASP A 59 30.88 -0.84 3.42
N THR A 60 31.47 -0.06 4.33
CA THR A 60 30.91 0.15 5.69
C THR A 60 29.58 0.89 5.61
N VAL A 61 29.50 1.92 4.77
CA VAL A 61 28.26 2.67 4.56
C VAL A 61 27.19 1.79 3.94
N LYS A 62 27.51 0.98 2.92
CA LYS A 62 26.54 0.03 2.34
C LYS A 62 26.00 -0.96 3.37
N ARG A 63 26.88 -1.50 4.23
CA ARG A 63 26.47 -2.39 5.33
C ARG A 63 25.59 -1.66 6.33
N ALA A 64 25.96 -0.45 6.75
CA ALA A 64 25.17 0.36 7.67
C ALA A 64 23.78 0.69 7.12
N ILE A 65 23.67 1.07 5.84
CA ILE A 65 22.39 1.30 5.16
C ILE A 65 21.54 0.02 5.16
N ARG A 66 22.13 -1.12 4.82
CA ARG A 66 21.43 -2.40 4.84
C ARG A 66 20.89 -2.71 6.25
N ASP A 67 21.72 -2.57 7.28
CA ASP A 67 21.33 -2.86 8.66
C ASP A 67 20.23 -1.90 9.14
N LEU A 68 20.28 -0.62 8.73
CA LEU A 68 19.22 0.36 9.01
C LEU A 68 17.91 0.03 8.28
N THR A 69 17.98 -0.48 7.04
CA THR A 69 16.80 -0.91 6.29
C THR A 69 16.19 -2.19 6.86
N GLU A 70 17.02 -3.18 7.20
CA GLU A 70 16.57 -4.41 7.87
C GLU A 70 15.97 -4.11 9.26
N GLY A 71 16.54 -3.14 9.98
CA GLY A 71 16.02 -2.66 11.26
C GLY A 71 14.77 -1.77 11.16
N GLY A 72 14.27 -1.48 9.96
CA GLY A 72 13.06 -0.67 9.76
C GLY A 72 13.24 0.82 10.07
N TRP A 73 14.48 1.32 10.08
CA TRP A 73 14.81 2.74 10.32
C TRP A 73 14.90 3.55 9.02
N LEU A 74 15.15 2.88 7.89
CA LEU A 74 15.27 3.51 6.57
C LEU A 74 14.54 2.69 5.50
N ALA A 75 13.69 3.34 4.70
CA ALA A 75 13.28 2.81 3.41
C ALA A 75 14.27 3.26 2.33
N ARG A 76 14.60 2.38 1.39
CA ARG A 76 15.47 2.69 0.25
C ARG A 76 14.73 2.43 -1.05
N THR A 77 14.59 3.46 -1.87
CA THR A 77 14.02 3.37 -3.23
C THR A 77 15.15 3.50 -4.24
N GLU A 78 15.44 2.42 -4.97
CA GLU A 78 16.50 2.42 -5.98
C GLU A 78 16.03 3.11 -7.27
N GLY A 79 16.73 4.18 -7.66
CA GLY A 79 16.57 4.79 -8.97
C GLY A 79 17.11 3.88 -10.08
N ARG A 80 16.27 3.48 -11.03
CA ARG A 80 16.68 2.70 -12.21
C ARG A 80 16.88 3.61 -13.43
N GLY A 81 18.05 3.58 -14.06
CA GLY A 81 18.35 4.33 -15.29
C GLY A 81 19.05 5.68 -15.07
N ARG A 82 19.51 6.29 -16.16
CA ARG A 82 20.27 7.54 -16.14
C ARG A 82 19.39 8.68 -15.59
N GLY A 83 19.84 9.33 -14.52
CA GLY A 83 19.17 10.48 -13.89
C GLY A 83 18.30 10.13 -12.68
N ASN A 84 18.03 8.85 -12.42
CA ASN A 84 17.27 8.43 -11.24
C ASN A 84 18.23 8.18 -10.08
N LYS A 85 18.07 8.95 -9.00
CA LYS A 85 18.88 8.81 -7.79
C LYS A 85 18.28 7.79 -6.83
N THR A 86 19.11 7.27 -5.94
CA THR A 86 18.62 6.51 -4.80
C THR A 86 18.02 7.48 -3.80
N GLU A 87 16.78 7.23 -3.39
CA GLU A 87 16.08 8.03 -2.39
C GLU A 87 15.94 7.21 -1.11
N TYR A 88 16.10 7.89 0.02
CA TYR A 88 15.92 7.32 1.35
C TYR A 88 14.73 7.99 2.03
N THR A 89 13.99 7.20 2.82
CA THR A 89 12.90 7.73 3.65
C THR A 89 13.16 7.35 5.09
N LEU A 90 13.14 8.34 5.98
CA LEU A 90 13.28 8.12 7.42
C LEU A 90 12.04 7.39 7.95
N LEU A 91 12.24 6.22 8.55
CA LEU A 91 11.19 5.43 9.18
C LEU A 91 11.42 5.36 10.68
N SER A 92 10.34 5.42 11.46
CA SER A 92 10.39 5.01 12.86
C SER A 92 9.90 3.57 12.95
N PRO A 93 10.52 2.68 13.76
CA PRO A 93 9.99 1.36 14.03
C PRO A 93 8.69 1.48 14.84
N GLY A 94 7.61 1.82 14.16
CA GLY A 94 6.26 1.51 14.59
C GLY A 94 6.05 0.01 14.44
N LYS A 95 5.25 -0.58 15.33
CA LYS A 95 4.84 -1.99 15.29
C LYS A 95 4.42 -2.36 13.86
N VAL A 96 5.27 -3.08 13.14
CA VAL A 96 4.95 -3.65 11.84
C VAL A 96 3.87 -4.70 12.10
N ILE A 97 2.61 -4.36 11.86
CA ILE A 97 1.56 -5.36 11.76
C ILE A 97 1.90 -6.14 10.49
N ALA A 98 2.42 -7.35 10.66
CA ALA A 98 2.51 -8.28 9.56
C ALA A 98 1.11 -8.41 8.95
N ILE A 99 0.94 -7.95 7.71
CA ILE A 99 -0.20 -8.38 6.91
C ILE A 99 0.05 -9.87 6.72
N SER A 100 -0.58 -10.70 7.55
CA SER A 100 -0.41 -12.14 7.43
C SER A 100 -0.85 -12.49 6.01
N SER A 101 0.09 -12.91 5.16
CA SER A 101 -0.23 -13.66 3.96
C SER A 101 -0.58 -15.08 4.40
N THR A 102 -1.64 -15.21 5.22
CA THR A 102 -2.24 -16.49 5.48
C THR A 102 -2.91 -16.93 4.19
N ARG A 103 -2.14 -17.73 3.46
CA ARG A 103 -2.43 -18.46 2.23
C ARG A 103 -3.92 -18.71 2.01
N LYS A 104 -4.40 -18.31 0.85
CA LYS A 104 -5.35 -19.11 0.07
C LYS A 104 -4.84 -19.25 -1.36
N GLY A 105 -3.65 -19.86 -1.48
CA GLY A 105 -3.27 -20.53 -2.71
C GLY A 105 -4.27 -21.66 -2.95
N ALA A 106 -4.84 -21.73 -4.15
CA ALA A 106 -5.73 -22.79 -4.56
C ALA A 106 -5.06 -24.18 -4.36
N PRO A 107 -5.82 -25.24 -4.05
CA PRO A 107 -5.28 -26.59 -4.08
C PRO A 107 -4.83 -26.89 -5.51
N VAL A 108 -3.51 -26.94 -5.72
CA VAL A 108 -2.92 -27.44 -6.96
C VAL A 108 -3.12 -28.94 -6.95
N HIS A 109 -4.10 -29.41 -7.71
CA HIS A 109 -4.26 -30.83 -7.98
C HIS A 109 -3.00 -31.30 -8.73
N GLN A 110 -2.15 -32.10 -8.06
CA GLN A 110 -1.01 -32.77 -8.68
C GLN A 110 -1.51 -33.90 -9.59
N THR A 111 -2.16 -33.56 -10.69
CA THR A 111 -2.50 -34.54 -11.73
C THR A 111 -2.54 -33.87 -13.09
N LYS A 112 -1.39 -33.35 -13.51
CA LYS A 112 -1.03 -33.26 -14.93
C LYS A 112 0.48 -33.10 -15.01
N GLY A 113 1.17 -34.25 -14.94
CA GLY A 113 2.55 -34.34 -15.39
C GLY A 113 2.60 -34.05 -16.88
N GLY A 114 3.17 -32.90 -17.26
CA GLY A 114 3.88 -32.85 -18.52
C GLY A 114 5.07 -33.79 -18.37
N ARG A 115 5.19 -34.78 -19.24
CA ARG A 115 6.41 -35.60 -19.31
C ARG A 115 7.58 -34.65 -19.53
N ASP A 116 8.57 -34.69 -18.63
CA ASP A 116 9.87 -34.11 -18.91
C ASP A 116 10.39 -34.71 -20.22
N ALA A 117 10.82 -33.85 -21.15
CA ALA A 117 11.49 -34.29 -22.36
C ALA A 117 12.79 -35.02 -21.97
N PRO A 118 13.14 -36.15 -22.63
CA PRO A 118 14.37 -36.85 -22.30
C PRO A 118 15.57 -35.92 -22.54
N LEU A 119 16.30 -35.61 -21.46
CA LEU A 119 17.60 -34.96 -21.52
C LEU A 119 18.59 -35.91 -22.19
N THR A 120 18.77 -35.78 -23.50
CA THR A 120 19.95 -36.33 -24.17
C THR A 120 21.18 -35.56 -23.71
N LYS A 121 22.13 -36.27 -23.09
CA LYS A 121 23.43 -35.76 -22.62
C LYS A 121 24.41 -35.51 -23.78
N GLU A 122 23.96 -34.91 -24.88
CA GLU A 122 24.85 -34.52 -25.96
C GLU A 122 25.21 -33.05 -25.83
N LYS A 123 26.48 -32.83 -25.49
CA LYS A 123 27.15 -31.54 -25.34
C LYS A 123 27.08 -30.82 -26.69
N GLY A 124 26.30 -29.73 -26.78
CA GLY A 124 26.25 -28.88 -27.97
C GLY A 124 27.65 -28.36 -28.36
N ALA A 125 27.86 -28.21 -29.67
CA ALA A 125 29.13 -27.83 -30.28
C ALA A 125 29.70 -26.50 -29.68
N PRO A 126 31.04 -26.36 -29.60
CA PRO A 126 31.65 -25.17 -29.02
C PRO A 126 31.44 -23.96 -29.92
N VAL A 127 30.53 -23.07 -29.51
CA VAL A 127 30.33 -21.77 -30.18
C VAL A 127 31.30 -20.77 -29.56
N ARG A 128 32.21 -20.24 -30.37
CA ARG A 128 33.10 -19.13 -30.01
C ARG A 128 32.28 -17.84 -30.06
N GLY A 129 31.87 -17.30 -28.91
CA GLY A 129 31.18 -16.01 -28.86
C GLY A 129 30.75 -15.60 -27.45
N LYS A 130 31.08 -14.36 -27.08
CA LYS A 130 30.81 -13.73 -25.78
C LYS A 130 29.43 -13.02 -25.85
N GLY A 131 28.56 -13.22 -24.87
CA GLY A 131 27.32 -12.42 -24.72
C GLY A 131 26.08 -13.27 -24.47
N GLY A 132 25.41 -13.03 -23.35
CA GLY A 132 24.29 -13.82 -22.86
C GLY A 132 23.07 -13.86 -23.79
N THR A 133 22.32 -14.95 -23.71
CA THR A 133 20.95 -15.01 -24.21
C THR A 133 20.11 -15.77 -23.18
N GLY A 134 19.76 -15.07 -22.10
CA GLY A 134 18.61 -15.42 -21.28
C GLY A 134 17.47 -14.49 -21.67
N ALA A 135 16.69 -14.87 -22.69
CA ALA A 135 15.42 -14.21 -22.93
C ALA A 135 14.51 -14.49 -21.72
N LEU A 136 14.16 -13.45 -20.96
CA LEU A 136 13.17 -13.54 -19.90
C LEU A 136 11.77 -13.54 -20.53
N SER A 137 10.90 -14.39 -20.00
CA SER A 137 9.52 -14.60 -20.45
C SER A 137 8.76 -13.30 -20.69
N TYR A 138 8.03 -13.24 -21.81
CA TYR A 138 6.98 -12.26 -22.04
C TYR A 138 6.02 -12.28 -20.85
N ASN A 139 6.12 -11.30 -19.96
CA ASN A 139 4.99 -10.91 -19.15
C ASN A 139 4.07 -10.17 -20.12
N ASP A 140 3.04 -10.86 -20.61
CA ASP A 140 1.90 -10.19 -21.23
C ASP A 140 1.45 -9.11 -20.26
N ALA A 141 1.75 -7.86 -20.62
CA ALA A 141 1.20 -6.69 -20.00
C ALA A 141 -0.30 -6.68 -20.29
N LYS A 142 -1.06 -7.53 -19.61
CA LYS A 142 -2.45 -7.24 -19.31
C LYS A 142 -2.39 -6.10 -18.31
N GLN A 143 -2.32 -4.89 -18.86
CA GLN A 143 -2.73 -3.66 -18.23
C GLN A 143 -3.93 -3.98 -17.35
N THR A 144 -3.74 -4.00 -16.04
CA THR A 144 -4.85 -4.20 -15.10
C THR A 144 -5.75 -3.00 -15.28
N LEU A 145 -6.80 -3.17 -16.09
CA LEU A 145 -7.85 -2.20 -16.33
C LEU A 145 -8.77 -2.07 -15.12
N ASN A 146 -8.23 -2.28 -13.91
CA ASN A 146 -8.93 -2.00 -12.67
C ASN A 146 -8.76 -0.51 -12.40
N LYS A 147 -9.59 0.28 -13.09
CA LYS A 147 -10.01 1.58 -12.58
C LYS A 147 -10.70 1.31 -11.25
N GLY A 148 -9.92 1.33 -10.17
CA GLY A 148 -10.42 1.15 -8.81
C GLY A 148 -11.25 2.37 -8.43
N GLY A 149 -12.53 2.36 -8.82
CA GLY A 149 -13.55 3.22 -8.23
C GLY A 149 -13.53 3.06 -6.71
N ALA A 150 -13.86 4.15 -6.02
CA ALA A 150 -13.85 4.27 -4.56
C ALA A 150 -14.35 2.99 -3.87
N ASN A 151 -13.42 2.25 -3.25
CA ASN A 151 -13.70 0.94 -2.68
C ASN A 151 -14.34 1.11 -1.28
N PRO A 152 -15.49 0.47 -0.97
CA PRO A 152 -16.06 0.44 0.38
C PRO A 152 -15.08 -0.06 1.46
N ASP A 153 -13.99 -0.74 1.07
CA ASP A 153 -12.87 -1.06 1.95
C ASP A 153 -12.25 0.16 2.65
N ARG A 154 -12.40 1.38 2.13
CA ARG A 154 -11.93 2.60 2.81
C ARG A 154 -12.55 2.78 4.19
N PHE A 155 -13.81 2.36 4.35
CA PHE A 155 -14.53 2.46 5.61
C PHE A 155 -14.45 1.18 6.45
N ARG A 156 -13.64 0.19 6.05
CA ARG A 156 -13.51 -1.09 6.76
C ARG A 156 -13.08 -0.96 8.22
N HIS A 157 -12.30 0.07 8.53
CA HIS A 157 -11.84 0.39 9.88
C HIS A 157 -12.54 1.63 10.48
N HIS A 158 -13.51 2.20 9.77
CA HIS A 158 -14.27 3.35 10.25
C HIS A 158 -15.30 2.91 11.29
N GLN A 159 -15.35 3.62 12.42
CA GLN A 159 -16.32 3.36 13.47
C GLN A 159 -17.49 4.35 13.32
N PHE A 160 -18.54 3.90 12.65
CA PHE A 160 -19.78 4.68 12.54
C PHE A 160 -20.41 4.89 13.92
N THR A 161 -20.94 6.09 14.15
CA THR A 161 -21.56 6.43 15.43
C THR A 161 -22.72 5.47 15.77
N GLY A 162 -22.64 4.80 16.92
CA GLY A 162 -23.65 3.84 17.37
C GLY A 162 -23.49 2.40 16.83
N ASN A 163 -22.46 2.08 16.04
CA ASN A 163 -22.13 0.69 15.70
C ASN A 163 -21.27 0.04 16.80
N ALA A 164 -21.60 -1.22 17.13
CA ALA A 164 -20.84 -2.04 18.08
C ALA A 164 -19.53 -2.61 17.50
N TRP A 165 -19.35 -2.55 16.17
CA TRP A 165 -18.18 -3.05 15.44
C TRP A 165 -17.62 -1.98 14.51
N THR A 166 -16.33 -2.10 14.20
CA THR A 166 -15.66 -1.28 13.18
C THR A 166 -16.04 -1.78 11.78
N GLY A 167 -16.33 -0.85 10.89
CA GLY A 167 -16.71 -1.13 9.50
C GLY A 167 -18.21 -0.97 9.19
N PRO A 168 -18.55 -1.01 7.89
CA PRO A 168 -19.93 -0.92 7.43
C PRO A 168 -20.75 -2.16 7.81
N ALA A 169 -22.03 -1.96 8.10
CA ALA A 169 -23.02 -3.01 8.23
C ALA A 169 -23.33 -3.63 6.87
N VAL A 170 -23.41 -4.96 6.83
CA VAL A 170 -23.75 -5.73 5.64
C VAL A 170 -25.25 -6.01 5.64
N VAL A 171 -25.95 -5.58 4.59
CA VAL A 171 -27.37 -5.85 4.36
C VAL A 171 -27.52 -6.78 3.14
N PRO A 172 -28.09 -7.98 3.29
CA PRO A 172 -28.31 -8.90 2.17
C PRO A 172 -29.23 -8.29 1.10
N ALA A 173 -29.00 -8.64 -0.17
CA ALA A 173 -29.87 -8.20 -1.27
C ALA A 173 -31.32 -8.71 -1.15
N THR A 174 -31.53 -9.77 -0.36
CA THR A 174 -32.85 -10.33 -0.04
C THR A 174 -33.64 -9.49 0.95
N GLU A 175 -33.00 -8.55 1.65
CA GLU A 175 -33.64 -7.70 2.66
C GLU A 175 -34.23 -6.43 2.00
N HIS A 176 -35.27 -6.64 1.18
CA HIS A 176 -35.87 -5.58 0.37
C HIS A 176 -36.40 -4.39 1.17
N ALA A 177 -36.87 -4.60 2.40
CA ALA A 177 -37.37 -3.54 3.27
C ALA A 177 -36.26 -2.52 3.62
N ALA A 178 -35.10 -3.01 4.06
CA ALA A 178 -33.96 -2.17 4.41
C ALA A 178 -33.39 -1.45 3.18
N LEU A 179 -33.33 -2.12 2.02
CA LEU A 179 -32.88 -1.52 0.77
C LEU A 179 -33.85 -0.43 0.27
N ALA A 180 -35.16 -0.63 0.41
CA ALA A 180 -36.15 0.36 0.04
C ALA A 180 -36.12 1.60 0.96
N GLU A 181 -35.83 1.43 2.25
CA GLU A 181 -35.59 2.53 3.18
C GLU A 181 -34.34 3.32 2.79
N TRP A 182 -33.22 2.65 2.52
CA TRP A 182 -32.00 3.30 2.04
C TRP A 182 -32.19 4.01 0.69
N GLY A 183 -32.90 3.40 -0.25
CA GLY A 183 -33.21 4.02 -1.55
C GLY A 183 -34.06 5.28 -1.42
N ARG A 184 -35.03 5.30 -0.49
CA ARG A 184 -35.82 6.50 -0.19
C ARG A 184 -34.98 7.60 0.45
N TRP A 185 -34.11 7.24 1.39
CA TRP A 185 -33.21 8.19 2.03
C TRP A 185 -32.23 8.82 1.03
N LEU A 186 -31.58 8.00 0.19
CA LEU A 186 -30.67 8.49 -0.85
C LEU A 186 -31.36 9.44 -1.83
N LYS A 187 -32.59 9.11 -2.24
CA LYS A 187 -33.38 9.97 -3.12
C LYS A 187 -33.73 11.31 -2.45
N ALA A 188 -34.07 11.29 -1.15
CA ALA A 188 -34.35 12.51 -0.40
C ALA A 188 -33.11 13.41 -0.26
N GLU A 189 -31.93 12.79 -0.15
CA GLU A 189 -30.63 13.46 -0.01
C GLU A 189 -29.98 13.84 -1.36
N GLY A 190 -30.62 13.53 -2.50
CA GLY A 190 -30.14 13.88 -3.83
C GLY A 190 -29.01 12.97 -4.38
N PHE A 191 -28.82 11.80 -3.77
CA PHE A 191 -27.84 10.81 -4.22
C PHE A 191 -28.39 9.90 -5.34
N PRO A 192 -27.51 9.31 -6.17
CA PRO A 192 -27.87 8.36 -7.22
C PRO A 192 -28.46 7.05 -6.66
N ALA A 193 -28.96 6.19 -7.55
CA ALA A 193 -29.56 4.93 -7.12
C ALA A 193 -28.53 3.98 -6.48
N LEU A 194 -28.99 3.09 -5.60
CA LEU A 194 -28.14 2.10 -4.90
C LEU A 194 -27.27 1.25 -5.83
N SER A 195 -27.73 0.99 -7.06
CA SER A 195 -27.00 0.23 -8.08
C SER A 195 -25.79 0.96 -8.67
N GLU A 196 -25.74 2.29 -8.55
CA GLU A 196 -24.67 3.12 -9.09
C GLU A 196 -23.47 3.22 -8.13
N PHE A 197 -23.68 2.84 -6.87
CA PHE A 197 -22.62 2.83 -5.88
C PHE A 197 -21.78 1.55 -5.92
N PRO A 198 -20.45 1.63 -5.72
CA PRO A 198 -19.56 0.48 -5.62
C PRO A 198 -19.68 -0.28 -4.28
N ILE A 199 -20.86 -0.28 -3.65
CA ILE A 199 -21.13 -0.91 -2.34
C ILE A 199 -21.74 -2.31 -2.45
N LYS A 200 -22.07 -2.75 -3.67
CA LYS A 200 -22.61 -4.08 -3.95
C LYS A 200 -21.47 -5.11 -3.94
N GLY A 201 -21.56 -6.10 -3.07
CA GLY A 201 -20.60 -7.20 -2.94
C GLY A 201 -21.22 -8.58 -3.15
N GLN A 202 -20.38 -9.58 -3.41
CA GLN A 202 -20.78 -10.99 -3.46
C GLN A 202 -20.33 -11.71 -2.18
N GLY A 203 -21.29 -12.32 -1.48
CA GLY A 203 -21.07 -13.12 -0.28
C GLY A 203 -20.48 -14.49 -0.59
N SER A 204 -20.04 -15.21 0.45
CA SER A 204 -19.37 -16.51 0.30
C SER A 204 -20.28 -17.64 -0.19
N LYS A 205 -21.61 -17.48 -0.03
CA LYS A 205 -22.62 -18.41 -0.56
C LYS A 205 -22.96 -18.04 -2.01
N LYS A 206 -23.05 -19.05 -2.88
CA LYS A 206 -23.42 -18.90 -4.29
C LYS A 206 -24.74 -18.11 -4.41
N GLY A 207 -24.69 -16.92 -5.02
CA GLY A 207 -25.85 -16.03 -5.19
C GLY A 207 -26.17 -15.09 -4.02
N GLY A 208 -25.36 -15.06 -2.95
CA GLY A 208 -25.56 -14.19 -1.80
C GLY A 208 -25.07 -12.77 -2.05
N GLU A 209 -25.77 -11.98 -2.85
CA GLU A 209 -25.44 -10.55 -3.03
C GLU A 209 -25.73 -9.76 -1.75
N PHE A 210 -24.90 -8.77 -1.44
CA PHE A 210 -25.09 -7.89 -0.30
C PHE A 210 -24.68 -6.44 -0.63
N PHE A 211 -25.16 -5.51 0.18
CA PHE A 211 -24.80 -4.10 0.12
C PHE A 211 -24.15 -3.68 1.44
N ALA A 212 -23.04 -2.94 1.35
CA ALA A 212 -22.35 -2.38 2.52
C ALA A 212 -22.85 -0.97 2.82
N PHE A 213 -23.43 -0.77 4.01
CA PHE A 213 -23.98 0.49 4.48
C PHE A 213 -23.34 0.93 5.80
N PRO A 214 -23.38 2.21 6.17
CA PRO A 214 -22.98 2.67 7.51
C PRO A 214 -23.73 1.92 8.63
N TRP A 215 -25.05 1.75 8.46
CA TRP A 215 -25.94 1.07 9.39
C TRP A 215 -26.92 0.16 8.65
N LYS A 216 -27.59 -0.75 9.38
CA LYS A 216 -28.61 -1.64 8.78
C LYS A 216 -29.82 -0.88 8.22
N ARG A 217 -30.15 0.28 8.79
CA ARG A 217 -31.23 1.17 8.37
C ARG A 217 -30.70 2.59 8.24
N PRO A 218 -31.32 3.43 7.39
CA PRO A 218 -30.92 4.83 7.27
C PRO A 218 -31.11 5.58 8.58
N PRO A 219 -30.27 6.60 8.84
CA PRO A 219 -30.34 7.40 10.06
C PRO A 219 -31.55 8.33 10.06
N THR A 220 -32.14 8.52 11.24
CA THR A 220 -33.16 9.55 11.52
C THR A 220 -32.56 10.79 12.17
N ASP A 221 -31.44 10.62 12.87
CA ASP A 221 -30.74 11.68 13.60
C ASP A 221 -29.83 12.48 12.66
N MET A 222 -29.74 13.79 12.88
CA MET A 222 -29.01 14.71 12.00
C MET A 222 -27.49 14.39 11.96
N GLU A 223 -26.85 14.11 13.09
CA GLU A 223 -25.42 13.78 13.14
C GLU A 223 -25.09 12.50 12.37
N ARG A 224 -25.96 11.48 12.47
CA ARG A 224 -25.81 10.24 11.72
C ARG A 224 -26.10 10.43 10.24
N ALA A 225 -27.01 11.34 9.88
CA ALA A 225 -27.29 11.70 8.51
C ALA A 225 -26.06 12.36 7.83
N ASP A 226 -25.35 13.25 8.52
CA ASP A 226 -24.13 13.87 8.00
C ASP A 226 -23.00 12.84 7.80
N GLU A 227 -22.87 11.90 8.72
CA GLU A 227 -21.90 10.81 8.57
C GLU A 227 -22.26 9.84 7.43
N ALA A 228 -23.56 9.56 7.21
CA ALA A 228 -24.01 8.83 6.01
C ALA A 228 -23.73 9.61 4.72
N ARG A 229 -23.97 10.93 4.69
CA ARG A 229 -23.64 11.77 3.53
C ARG A 229 -22.16 11.69 3.17
N ALA A 230 -21.28 11.78 4.18
CA ALA A 230 -19.83 11.65 3.98
C ALA A 230 -19.43 10.27 3.45
N TYR A 231 -20.12 9.21 3.88
CA TYR A 231 -19.90 7.85 3.36
C TYR A 231 -20.22 7.74 1.87
N PHE A 232 -21.39 8.21 1.44
CA PHE A 232 -21.81 8.11 0.04
C PHE A 232 -21.10 9.12 -0.87
N SER A 233 -20.81 10.33 -0.41
CA SER A 233 -20.07 11.33 -1.20
C SER A 233 -18.66 10.86 -1.53
N ALA A 234 -17.99 10.20 -0.59
CA ALA A 234 -16.67 9.60 -0.80
C ALA A 234 -16.66 8.49 -1.88
N MET A 235 -17.83 7.99 -2.30
CA MET A 235 -17.96 6.94 -3.31
C MET A 235 -18.33 7.46 -4.69
N ILE A 236 -18.93 8.65 -4.77
CA ILE A 236 -19.33 9.30 -6.03
C ILE A 236 -18.20 10.15 -6.60
N GLU A 237 -17.29 10.65 -5.76
CA GLU A 237 -16.12 11.41 -6.21
C GLU A 237 -14.85 10.54 -6.32
N PRO A 238 -14.53 9.98 -7.50
CA PRO A 238 -13.16 9.60 -7.81
C PRO A 238 -12.31 10.77 -8.37
N GLU A 239 -12.89 11.95 -8.69
CA GLU A 239 -12.18 13.03 -9.41
C GLU A 239 -12.14 14.44 -8.77
N GLY A 240 -12.83 14.72 -7.64
CA GLY A 240 -12.99 16.10 -7.13
C GLY A 240 -11.94 16.62 -6.13
N LEU A 241 -11.30 15.77 -5.32
CA LEU A 241 -10.41 16.23 -4.23
C LEU A 241 -8.93 16.42 -4.63
N ARG A 242 -8.67 16.85 -5.87
CA ARG A 242 -7.37 17.42 -6.28
C ARG A 242 -7.32 18.96 -6.23
N TYR A 243 -8.43 19.64 -5.96
CA TYR A 243 -8.47 21.11 -5.87
C TYR A 243 -9.35 21.61 -4.71
N ALA A 244 -8.86 21.48 -3.47
CA ALA A 244 -9.42 22.22 -2.33
C ALA A 244 -8.37 22.41 -1.21
N ALA A 245 -7.13 22.72 -1.62
CA ALA A 245 -6.11 23.25 -0.74
C ALA A 245 -5.13 24.10 -1.57
N GLN A 246 -5.67 25.15 -2.17
CA GLN A 246 -4.94 26.34 -2.59
C GLN A 246 -5.62 27.54 -1.96
#